data_AF-E4NJE4-F1
#
_entry.id   AF-E4NJE4-F1
#
_cell.length_a   1.000
_cell.length_b   1.000
_cell.length_c   1.000
_cell.angle_alpha   90.00
_cell.angle_beta   90.00
_cell.angle_gamma   90.00
#
_symmetry.space_group_name_H-M   'P 1'
#
loop_
_entity.id
_entity.type
_entity.pdbx_description
1 polymer ?
#
loop_
_entity_poly.entity_id
_entity_poly.type
_entity_poly.pdbx_seq_one_letter_code
_entity_poly.pdbx_strand_id
1 'polypeptide(L)'
;MSDQYPGAHRMADVPLAELFPELTPDERRRITAAADAVDALRPATDVRRIWQWFPAGRSFLTEVFLDPNRDVELQIEVGPVADGRLACHTQVQVGCACERDHGGHVADPVSTVVGDGRSLADAFEQGVARLRAAAAASADPGHWRCRAGVA
;
A
#
# COMPACT_ATOMS: atom_id res chain seq x y z
N MET A 1 13.39 -17.51 0.47
CA MET A 1 13.37 -16.04 0.62
C MET A 1 13.21 -15.75 2.09
N SER A 2 14.18 -15.05 2.68
CA SER A 2 14.32 -14.89 4.13
C SER A 2 13.09 -14.30 4.80
N ASP A 3 12.73 -14.87 5.94
CA ASP A 3 11.89 -14.33 7.02
C ASP A 3 12.49 -13.05 7.65
N GLN A 4 12.99 -12.12 6.85
CA GLN A 4 13.87 -11.06 7.36
C GLN A 4 13.13 -9.86 7.94
N TYR A 5 11.82 -9.73 7.67
CA TYR A 5 11.03 -8.60 8.14
C TYR A 5 9.82 -9.07 8.95
N PRO A 6 9.52 -8.38 10.05
CA PRO A 6 8.34 -8.68 10.83
C PRO A 6 7.10 -8.38 9.98
N GLY A 7 6.10 -9.26 10.09
CA GLY A 7 4.83 -9.05 9.40
C GLY A 7 3.67 -9.54 10.25
N ALA A 8 2.52 -8.93 10.00
CA ALA A 8 1.28 -9.11 10.73
C ALA A 8 0.14 -9.44 9.77
N HIS A 9 -0.86 -10.15 10.27
CA HIS A 9 -2.09 -10.37 9.51
C HIS A 9 -3.05 -9.18 9.61
N ARG A 10 -2.84 -8.27 10.56
CA ARG A 10 -3.69 -7.09 10.75
C ARG A 10 -2.83 -5.86 11.02
N MET A 11 -3.30 -4.70 10.57
CA MET A 11 -2.68 -3.42 10.92
C MET A 11 -2.66 -3.18 12.43
N ALA A 12 -3.63 -3.72 13.18
CA ALA A 12 -3.67 -3.61 14.64
C ALA A 12 -2.43 -4.19 15.34
N ASP A 13 -1.73 -5.13 14.70
CA ASP A 13 -0.51 -5.76 15.25
C ASP A 13 0.78 -5.05 14.78
N VAL A 14 0.67 -4.07 13.87
CA VAL A 14 1.80 -3.23 13.46
C VAL A 14 2.08 -2.22 14.59
N PRO A 15 3.33 -2.07 15.05
CA PRO A 15 3.65 -1.21 16.19
C PRO A 15 3.68 0.27 15.79
N LEU A 16 2.52 0.84 15.42
CA LEU A 16 2.39 2.22 14.93
C LEU A 16 2.91 3.27 15.91
N ALA A 17 2.83 3.02 17.22
CA ALA A 17 3.38 3.93 18.23
C ALA A 17 4.91 3.91 18.30
N GLU A 18 5.55 2.80 17.91
CA GLU A 18 7.02 2.70 17.82
C GLU A 18 7.52 3.26 16.49
N LEU A 19 6.80 2.97 15.40
CA LEU A 19 7.14 3.49 14.07
C LEU A 19 6.91 5.00 13.99
N PHE A 20 5.82 5.51 14.55
CA PHE A 20 5.46 6.93 14.46
C PHE A 20 5.06 7.46 15.84
N PRO A 21 6.04 7.78 16.70
CA PRO A 21 5.80 8.31 18.04
C PRO A 21 4.97 9.59 18.07
N GLU A 22 4.95 10.33 16.96
CA GLU A 22 4.18 11.56 16.78
C GLU A 22 2.67 11.33 16.65
N LEU A 23 2.21 10.11 16.34
CA LEU A 23 0.79 9.83 16.20
C LEU A 23 0.07 9.90 17.54
N THR A 24 -1.09 10.54 17.52
CA THR A 24 -2.05 10.47 18.61
C THR A 24 -2.72 9.09 18.66
N PRO A 25 -3.31 8.70 19.82
CA PRO A 25 -4.13 7.49 19.89
C PRO A 25 -5.30 7.48 18.90
N ASP A 26 -5.83 8.65 18.53
CA ASP A 26 -6.93 8.76 17.58
C ASP A 26 -6.48 8.48 16.15
N GLU A 27 -5.37 9.09 15.72
CA GLU A 27 -4.79 8.83 14.40
C GLU A 27 -4.42 7.35 14.22
N ARG A 28 -3.89 6.70 15.26
CA ARG A 28 -3.63 5.25 15.22
C ARG A 28 -4.90 4.44 14.99
N ARG A 29 -5.99 4.76 15.72
CA ARG A 29 -7.29 4.08 15.53
C ARG A 29 -7.82 4.28 14.11
N ARG A 30 -7.70 5.50 13.57
CA ARG A 30 -8.11 5.84 12.21
C ARG A 30 -7.33 5.05 11.16
N ILE A 31 -6.00 4.97 11.30
CA ILE A 31 -5.14 4.16 10.43
C ILE A 31 -5.55 2.68 10.49
N THR A 32 -5.74 2.12 11.69
CA THR A 32 -6.19 0.73 11.84
C THR A 32 -7.55 0.50 11.18
N ALA A 33 -8.52 1.37 11.40
CA ALA A 33 -9.86 1.24 10.81
C ALA A 33 -9.85 1.40 9.28
N ALA A 34 -9.01 2.28 8.74
CA ALA A 34 -8.84 2.43 7.30
C ALA A 34 -8.16 1.20 6.68
N ALA A 35 -7.20 0.59 7.39
CA ALA A 35 -6.52 -0.62 6.96
C ALA A 35 -7.48 -1.82 6.83
N ASP A 36 -8.50 -1.92 7.70
CA ASP A 36 -9.54 -2.96 7.56
C ASP A 36 -10.23 -2.91 6.18
N ALA A 37 -10.36 -1.70 5.59
CA ALA A 37 -10.93 -1.54 4.26
C ALA A 37 -9.99 -1.97 3.12
N VAL A 38 -8.67 -1.96 3.35
CA VAL A 38 -7.68 -2.55 2.43
C VAL A 38 -7.70 -4.07 2.57
N ASP A 39 -7.76 -4.58 3.79
CA ASP A 39 -7.83 -6.01 4.07
C ASP A 39 -9.10 -6.65 3.46
N ALA A 40 -10.21 -5.92 3.45
CA ALA A 40 -11.45 -6.34 2.80
C ALA A 40 -11.37 -6.45 1.26
N LEU A 41 -10.34 -5.90 0.61
CA LEU A 41 -10.11 -6.07 -0.82
C LEU A 41 -9.47 -7.42 -1.16
N ARG A 42 -8.94 -8.13 -0.17
CA ARG A 42 -8.21 -9.38 -0.39
C ARG A 42 -9.15 -10.52 -0.75
N PRO A 43 -8.78 -11.35 -1.75
CA PRO A 43 -9.41 -12.65 -1.91
C PRO A 43 -9.30 -13.48 -0.63
N ALA A 44 -10.38 -14.17 -0.24
CA ALA A 44 -10.42 -15.00 0.97
C ALA A 44 -9.35 -16.12 1.00
N THR A 45 -8.75 -16.43 -0.15
CA THR A 45 -7.68 -17.43 -0.32
C THR A 45 -6.27 -16.88 -0.07
N ASP A 46 -6.11 -15.57 0.14
CA ASP A 46 -4.81 -14.96 0.39
C ASP A 46 -4.42 -15.01 1.87
N VAL A 47 -3.52 -15.95 2.21
CA VAL A 47 -3.10 -16.24 3.59
C VAL A 47 -1.72 -15.64 3.96
N ARG A 48 -1.15 -14.77 3.12
CA ARG A 48 0.19 -14.21 3.33
C ARG A 48 0.24 -13.20 4.49
N ARG A 49 1.44 -12.85 4.96
CA ARG A 49 1.64 -11.73 5.90
C ARG A 49 1.13 -10.46 5.22
N ILE A 50 0.12 -9.85 5.82
CA ILE A 50 -0.72 -8.82 5.20
C ILE A 50 -0.05 -7.46 5.33
N TRP A 51 0.50 -7.13 6.50
CA TRP A 51 1.20 -5.88 6.75
C TRP A 51 2.64 -6.18 7.11
N GLN A 52 3.57 -5.53 6.43
CA GLN A 52 5.01 -5.61 6.72
C GLN A 52 5.49 -4.26 7.23
N TRP A 53 6.45 -4.25 8.14
CA TRP A 53 7.03 -3.01 8.63
C TRP A 53 8.54 -3.09 8.81
N PHE A 54 9.16 -1.91 8.72
CA PHE A 54 10.60 -1.74 8.71
C PHE A 54 10.96 -0.70 9.77
N PRO A 55 11.26 -1.12 11.02
CA PRO A 55 11.55 -0.19 12.11
C PRO A 55 12.66 0.81 11.79
N ALA A 56 13.77 0.34 11.18
CA ALA A 56 14.88 1.19 10.78
C ALA A 56 14.51 2.17 9.66
N GLY A 57 13.59 1.77 8.76
CA GLY A 57 13.07 2.60 7.67
C GLY A 57 11.92 3.51 8.09
N ARG A 58 11.40 3.34 9.33
CA ARG A 58 10.22 4.03 9.84
C ARG A 58 9.04 3.94 8.86
N SER A 59 8.80 2.74 8.35
CA SER A 59 7.81 2.49 7.30
C SER A 59 7.01 1.22 7.51
N PHE A 60 5.87 1.14 6.84
CA PHE A 60 5.08 -0.08 6.67
C PHE A 60 4.43 -0.11 5.30
N LEU A 61 4.11 -1.31 4.82
CA LEU A 61 3.42 -1.51 3.54
C LEU A 61 2.51 -2.72 3.57
N THR A 62 1.61 -2.75 2.60
CA THR A 62 0.81 -3.91 2.25
C THR A 62 0.55 -3.98 0.75
N GLU A 63 0.34 -5.20 0.26
CA GLU A 63 0.12 -5.52 -1.15
C GLU A 63 -1.13 -6.40 -1.27
N VAL A 64 -2.06 -6.05 -2.16
CA VAL A 64 -3.31 -6.78 -2.42
C VAL A 64 -3.38 -7.17 -3.89
N PHE A 65 -3.41 -8.47 -4.17
CA PHE A 65 -3.56 -8.97 -5.54
C PHE A 65 -5.05 -9.05 -5.93
N LEU A 66 -5.42 -8.43 -7.05
CA LEU A 66 -6.81 -8.38 -7.52
C LEU A 66 -7.19 -9.57 -8.39
N ASP A 67 -6.22 -10.24 -9.01
CA ASP A 67 -6.45 -11.37 -9.88
C ASP A 67 -5.74 -12.64 -9.37
N PRO A 68 -6.24 -13.85 -9.73
CA PRO A 68 -5.65 -15.10 -9.27
C PRO A 68 -4.22 -15.36 -9.75
N ASN A 69 -3.84 -14.79 -10.90
CA ASN A 69 -2.49 -14.94 -11.45
C ASN A 69 -1.49 -13.97 -10.81
N ARG A 70 -1.98 -13.02 -9.98
CA ARG A 70 -1.19 -12.01 -9.29
C ARG A 70 -0.50 -11.06 -10.26
N ASP A 71 -1.15 -10.80 -11.38
CA ASP A 71 -0.71 -9.86 -12.40
C ASP A 71 -1.12 -8.42 -12.08
N VAL A 72 -2.01 -8.17 -11.13
CA VAL A 72 -2.46 -6.85 -10.69
C VAL A 72 -2.36 -6.77 -9.17
N GLU A 73 -1.50 -5.88 -8.69
CA GLU A 73 -1.21 -5.68 -7.28
C GLU A 73 -1.50 -4.23 -6.88
N LEU A 74 -2.34 -4.04 -5.88
CA LEU A 74 -2.54 -2.76 -5.22
C LEU A 74 -1.56 -2.64 -4.06
N GLN A 75 -0.79 -1.56 -4.02
CA GLN A 75 0.15 -1.32 -2.94
C GLN A 75 -0.18 0.00 -2.23
N ILE A 76 -0.12 -0.03 -0.91
CA ILE A 76 -0.04 1.16 -0.07
C ILE A 76 1.18 1.05 0.85
N GLU A 77 1.98 2.09 0.88
CA GLU A 77 3.18 2.19 1.69
C GLU A 77 3.20 3.54 2.41
N VAL A 78 3.55 3.52 3.68
CA VAL A 78 3.87 4.73 4.44
C VAL A 78 5.34 4.67 4.79
N GLY A 79 6.06 5.75 4.47
CA GLY A 79 7.48 5.84 4.77
C GLY A 79 8.03 7.25 4.64
N PRO A 80 9.31 7.45 4.98
CA PRO A 80 9.98 8.73 4.83
C PRO A 80 10.19 9.08 3.35
N VAL A 81 10.05 10.36 3.04
CA VAL A 81 10.41 10.97 1.76
C VAL A 81 11.57 11.96 1.95
N ALA A 82 12.03 12.57 0.86
CA ALA A 82 12.99 13.66 0.92
C ALA A 82 12.56 14.73 1.95
N ASP A 83 13.54 15.35 2.60
CA ASP A 83 13.37 16.34 3.67
C ASP A 83 12.89 15.78 5.02
N GLY A 84 12.92 14.46 5.21
CA GLY A 84 12.62 13.81 6.49
C GLY A 84 11.13 13.76 6.86
N ARG A 85 10.25 14.18 5.94
CA ARG A 85 8.80 14.06 6.08
C ARG A 85 8.34 12.63 5.80
N LEU A 86 7.11 12.32 6.17
CA LEU A 86 6.45 11.07 5.79
C LEU A 86 5.55 11.29 4.57
N ALA A 87 5.32 10.24 3.80
CA ALA A 87 4.26 10.21 2.81
C ALA A 87 3.55 8.87 2.81
N CYS A 88 2.28 8.91 2.39
CA CYS A 88 1.54 7.72 2.00
C CYS A 88 1.60 7.59 0.48
N HIS A 89 2.21 6.51 0.00
CA HIS A 89 2.31 6.14 -1.39
C HIS A 89 1.25 5.09 -1.72
N THR A 90 0.56 5.26 -2.83
CA THR A 90 -0.34 4.25 -3.38
C THR A 90 -0.09 4.08 -4.85
N GLN A 91 -0.15 2.84 -5.32
CA GLN A 91 0.03 2.52 -6.72
C GLN A 91 -0.62 1.19 -7.08
N VAL A 92 -0.78 0.95 -8.38
CA VAL A 92 -1.09 -0.35 -8.94
C VAL A 92 0.16 -0.88 -9.65
N GLN A 93 0.72 -1.99 -9.20
CA GLN A 93 1.71 -2.72 -9.97
C GLN A 93 1.01 -3.72 -10.90
N VAL A 94 1.49 -3.83 -12.14
CA VAL A 94 0.98 -4.78 -13.11
C VAL A 94 2.10 -5.61 -13.71
N GLY A 95 1.99 -6.93 -13.61
CA GLY A 95 2.89 -7.88 -14.25
C GLY A 95 2.90 -7.69 -15.76
N CYS A 96 4.08 -7.67 -16.37
CA CYS A 96 4.23 -7.53 -17.82
C CYS A 96 5.47 -8.28 -18.31
N ALA A 97 5.40 -8.76 -19.55
CA ALA A 97 6.49 -9.43 -20.23
C ALA A 97 7.03 -8.62 -21.43
N CYS A 98 6.90 -7.29 -21.38
CA CYS A 98 7.39 -6.43 -22.46
C CYS A 98 8.93 -6.37 -22.48
N GLU A 99 9.51 -5.94 -23.60
CA GLU A 99 10.97 -5.86 -23.79
C GLU A 99 11.66 -4.83 -22.86
N ARG A 100 10.89 -3.87 -22.32
CA ARG A 100 11.43 -2.77 -21.50
C ARG A 100 11.66 -3.19 -20.05
N ASP A 101 10.80 -4.05 -19.51
CA ASP A 101 10.88 -4.53 -18.14
C ASP A 101 10.17 -5.89 -18.04
N HIS A 102 10.89 -6.91 -17.57
CA HIS A 102 10.40 -8.28 -17.41
C HIS A 102 9.81 -8.56 -16.01
N GLY A 103 9.64 -7.54 -15.16
CA GLY A 103 9.14 -7.70 -13.78
C GLY A 103 7.75 -7.13 -13.55
N GLY A 104 7.45 -5.94 -14.08
CA GLY A 104 6.16 -5.26 -13.91
C GLY A 104 6.23 -3.76 -14.19
N HIS A 105 5.08 -3.10 -14.22
CA HIS A 105 4.99 -1.65 -14.39
C HIS A 105 4.08 -1.03 -13.34
N VAL A 106 4.34 0.24 -13.03
CA VAL A 106 3.53 1.02 -12.10
C VAL A 106 2.48 1.82 -12.88
N ALA A 107 1.22 1.64 -12.52
CA ALA A 107 0.09 2.45 -12.94
C ALA A 107 -0.45 3.27 -11.76
N ASP A 108 -0.93 4.48 -12.09
CA ASP A 108 -1.62 5.37 -11.16
C ASP A 108 -0.86 5.70 -9.84
N PRO A 109 0.46 5.98 -9.88
CA PRO A 109 1.20 6.26 -8.66
C PRO A 109 0.77 7.61 -8.06
N VAL A 110 0.50 7.61 -6.76
CA VAL A 110 0.24 8.83 -5.99
C VAL A 110 1.04 8.82 -4.71
N SER A 111 1.62 9.97 -4.37
CA SER A 111 2.27 10.22 -3.09
C SER A 111 1.59 11.39 -2.39
N THR A 112 1.03 11.13 -1.22
CA THR A 112 0.46 12.16 -0.34
C THR A 112 1.42 12.44 0.81
N VAL A 113 2.16 13.54 0.71
CA VAL A 113 3.10 13.98 1.75
C VAL A 113 2.36 14.52 2.98
N VAL A 114 2.85 14.17 4.17
CA VAL A 114 2.39 14.63 5.49
C VAL A 114 3.04 15.97 5.82
N GLY A 115 2.27 16.91 6.35
CA GLY A 115 2.70 18.28 6.64
C GLY A 115 1.64 19.32 6.32
N ASP A 116 1.90 20.58 6.66
CA ASP A 116 1.07 21.75 6.35
C ASP A 116 -0.44 21.58 6.65
N GLY A 117 -0.75 20.94 7.80
CA GLY A 117 -2.11 20.70 8.26
C GLY A 117 -2.71 19.36 7.84
N ARG A 118 -1.98 18.51 7.11
CA ARG A 118 -2.38 17.13 6.82
C ARG A 118 -1.71 16.15 7.77
N SER A 119 -2.51 15.36 8.47
CA SER A 119 -2.01 14.26 9.31
C SER A 119 -1.64 13.02 8.49
N LEU A 120 -0.85 12.11 9.08
CA LEU A 120 -0.60 10.81 8.47
C LEU A 120 -1.89 9.99 8.32
N ALA A 121 -2.82 10.08 9.29
CA ALA A 121 -4.10 9.41 9.20
C ALA A 121 -4.91 9.89 7.97
N ASP A 122 -4.97 11.20 7.71
CA ASP A 122 -5.66 11.74 6.53
C ASP A 122 -5.01 11.28 5.23
N ALA A 123 -3.66 11.29 5.17
CA ALA A 123 -2.92 10.82 4.00
C ALA A 123 -3.17 9.33 3.73
N PHE A 124 -3.19 8.52 4.79
CA PHE A 124 -3.45 7.10 4.71
C PHE A 124 -4.89 6.79 4.28
N GLU A 125 -5.89 7.43 4.89
CA GLU A 125 -7.30 7.29 4.50
C GLU A 125 -7.54 7.67 3.03
N GLN A 126 -6.88 8.73 2.55
CA GLN A 126 -6.92 9.10 1.14
C GLN A 126 -6.29 8.00 0.25
N GLY A 127 -5.17 7.42 0.67
CA GLY A 127 -4.54 6.29 0.00
C GLY A 127 -5.48 5.07 -0.08
N VAL A 128 -6.09 4.69 1.03
CA VAL A 128 -7.09 3.60 1.08
C VAL A 128 -8.25 3.87 0.14
N ALA A 129 -8.79 5.10 0.11
CA ALA A 129 -9.85 5.47 -0.81
C ALA A 129 -9.44 5.29 -2.27
N ARG A 130 -8.19 5.61 -2.62
CA ARG A 130 -7.66 5.38 -3.98
C ARG A 130 -7.54 3.89 -4.31
N LEU A 131 -7.00 3.08 -3.41
CA LEU A 131 -6.89 1.64 -3.64
C LEU A 131 -8.26 1.00 -3.85
N ARG A 132 -9.28 1.41 -3.08
CA ARG A 132 -10.65 0.96 -3.28
C ARG A 132 -11.22 1.38 -4.64
N ALA A 133 -10.93 2.60 -5.08
CA ALA A 133 -11.35 3.07 -6.40
C ALA A 133 -10.65 2.29 -7.52
N ALA A 134 -9.35 1.99 -7.39
CA ALA A 134 -8.62 1.15 -8.32
C ALA A 134 -9.19 -0.28 -8.37
N ALA A 135 -9.43 -0.91 -7.22
CA ALA A 135 -10.06 -2.23 -7.14
C ALA A 135 -11.42 -2.28 -7.84
N ALA A 136 -12.22 -1.22 -7.69
CA ALA A 136 -13.51 -1.10 -8.36
C ALA A 136 -13.40 -0.81 -9.86
N ALA A 137 -12.29 -0.25 -10.33
CA ALA A 137 -12.08 0.10 -11.73
C ALA A 137 -11.82 -1.13 -12.61
N SER A 138 -10.90 -2.02 -12.20
CA SER A 138 -10.60 -3.25 -12.95
C SER A 138 -9.67 -4.20 -12.19
N ALA A 139 -9.91 -5.51 -12.35
CA ALA A 139 -8.95 -6.57 -12.01
C ALA A 139 -8.20 -7.11 -13.25
N ASP A 140 -8.49 -6.59 -14.45
CA ASP A 140 -7.86 -7.02 -15.70
C ASP A 140 -6.45 -6.41 -15.85
N PRO A 141 -5.39 -7.23 -15.98
CA PRO A 141 -4.05 -6.73 -16.26
C PRO A 141 -3.96 -5.88 -17.52
N GLY A 142 -4.75 -6.16 -18.56
CA GLY A 142 -4.76 -5.40 -19.81
C GLY A 142 -5.16 -3.93 -19.60
N HIS A 143 -6.18 -3.69 -18.77
CA HIS A 143 -6.58 -2.35 -18.34
C HIS A 143 -5.40 -1.58 -17.71
N TRP A 144 -4.70 -2.21 -16.76
CA TRP A 144 -3.61 -1.56 -16.04
C TRP A 144 -2.35 -1.38 -16.88
N ARG A 145 -2.02 -2.34 -17.77
CA ARG A 145 -0.94 -2.18 -18.77
C ARG A 145 -1.21 -1.01 -19.70
N CYS A 146 -2.46 -0.83 -20.14
CA CYS A 146 -2.86 0.34 -20.93
C CYS A 146 -2.66 1.64 -20.13
N ARG A 147 -3.07 1.68 -18.86
CA ARG A 147 -2.84 2.86 -17.99
C ARG A 147 -1.36 3.14 -17.71
N ALA A 148 -0.53 2.10 -17.65
CA ALA A 148 0.92 2.21 -17.53
C ALA A 148 1.64 2.53 -18.86
N GLY A 149 0.92 2.54 -19.99
CA GLY A 149 1.49 2.87 -21.31
C GLY A 149 2.32 1.74 -21.95
N VAL A 150 1.99 0.47 -21.65
CA VAL A 150 2.74 -0.74 -22.02
C VAL A 150 1.84 -1.87 -22.56
N ALA A 151 0.77 -1.49 -23.27
CA ALA A 151 -0.21 -2.43 -23.84
C ALA A 151 0.37 -3.34 -24.92
#